data_AF-A0A072P4M1-F1
#
_entry.id   AF-A0A072P4M1-F1
#
_cell.length_a   1.000
_cell.length_b   1.000
_cell.length_c   1.000
_cell.angle_alpha   90.00
_cell.angle_beta   90.00
_cell.angle_gamma   90.00
#
_symmetry.space_group_name_H-M   'P 1'
#
loop_
_entity.id
_entity.type
_entity.pdbx_description
1 polymer ?
#
loop_
_entity_poly.entity_id
_entity_poly.type
_entity_poly.pdbx_seq_one_letter_code
_entity_poly.pdbx_strand_id
1 'polypeptide(L)'
;MKVKFNFEFQFYKGIKLQLIERGYPKTQKAKRFSIGGTNQNVWIPNKHLTENGTIIEGENIDYVFRKAQRQLELAGYTNPIIGIKRRSTS
;
A
#
# COMPACT_ATOMS: atom_id res chain seq x y z
N MET A 1 5.03 -14.60 -21.15
CA MET A 1 5.00 -13.12 -21.15
C MET A 1 5.59 -12.59 -19.85
N LYS A 2 6.39 -11.52 -19.89
CA LYS A 2 6.75 -10.76 -18.67
C LYS A 2 5.55 -9.86 -18.34
N VAL A 3 4.96 -10.01 -17.15
CA VAL A 3 3.92 -9.10 -16.69
C VAL A 3 4.54 -7.71 -16.52
N LYS A 4 4.03 -6.72 -17.24
CA LYS A 4 4.45 -5.32 -17.07
C LYS A 4 3.82 -4.79 -15.78
N PHE A 5 4.64 -4.42 -14.81
CA PHE A 5 4.17 -3.86 -13.53
C PHE A 5 3.59 -2.46 -13.72
N ASN A 6 2.60 -2.13 -12.89
CA ASN A 6 1.99 -0.81 -12.80
C ASN A 6 2.73 0.02 -11.74
N PHE A 7 3.53 0.98 -12.19
CA PHE A 7 4.26 1.93 -11.32
C PHE A 7 3.58 3.30 -11.24
N GLU A 8 2.38 3.44 -11.80
CA GLU A 8 1.60 4.68 -11.67
C GLU A 8 1.07 4.84 -10.24
N PHE A 9 0.70 6.08 -9.91
CA PHE A 9 0.06 6.37 -8.63
C PHE A 9 -1.34 5.76 -8.57
N GLN A 10 -1.62 5.14 -7.44
CA GLN A 10 -2.90 4.53 -7.09
C GLN A 10 -3.41 5.16 -5.80
N PHE A 11 -4.72 5.14 -5.58
CA PHE A 11 -5.33 5.75 -4.41
C PHE A 11 -6.15 4.73 -3.62
N TYR A 12 -5.90 4.65 -2.32
CA TYR A 12 -6.70 3.87 -1.38
C TYR A 12 -7.22 4.76 -0.27
N LYS A 13 -8.53 5.08 -0.28
CA LYS A 13 -9.17 5.93 0.74
C LYS A 13 -8.44 7.26 0.98
N GLY A 14 -7.97 7.89 -0.10
CA GLY A 14 -7.19 9.13 -0.05
C GLY A 14 -5.69 8.95 0.19
N ILE A 15 -5.20 7.74 0.46
CA ILE A 15 -3.77 7.43 0.56
C ILE A 15 -3.21 7.20 -0.83
N LYS A 16 -2.27 8.06 -1.25
CA LYS A 16 -1.53 7.90 -2.50
C LYS A 16 -0.47 6.81 -2.33
N LEU A 17 -0.47 5.83 -3.22
CA LEU A 17 0.41 4.66 -3.20
C LEU A 17 1.07 4.48 -4.55
N GLN A 18 2.31 3.99 -4.56
CA GLN A 18 3.02 3.66 -5.78
C GLN A 18 3.80 2.38 -5.62
N LEU A 19 3.69 1.44 -6.55
CA LEU A 19 4.50 0.23 -6.53
C LEU A 19 5.97 0.62 -6.70
N ILE A 20 6.85 0.11 -5.83
CA ILE A 20 8.28 0.37 -5.97
C ILE A 20 8.87 -0.61 -6.98
N GLU A 21 9.54 -0.10 -7.99
CA GLU A 21 10.24 -0.89 -9.01
C GLU A 21 11.36 -1.72 -8.39
N ARG A 22 11.17 -3.05 -8.37
CA ARG A 22 12.14 -4.06 -7.93
C ARG A 22 11.88 -5.38 -8.63
N GLY A 23 12.88 -6.27 -8.62
CA GLY A 23 12.69 -7.67 -8.95
C GLY A 23 11.86 -8.36 -7.87
N TYR A 24 10.54 -8.52 -8.11
CA TYR A 24 9.65 -9.31 -7.25
C TYR A 24 9.69 -10.79 -7.67
N PRO A 25 10.24 -11.71 -6.85
CA PRO A 25 10.26 -13.13 -7.17
C PRO A 25 8.84 -13.72 -7.22
N LYS A 26 8.63 -14.78 -8.01
CA LYS A 26 7.34 -15.48 -8.10
C LYS A 26 6.86 -16.03 -6.75
N THR A 27 7.78 -16.34 -5.84
CA THR A 27 7.49 -16.86 -4.49
C THR A 27 7.03 -15.77 -3.52
N GLN A 28 7.19 -14.49 -3.86
CA GLN A 28 6.90 -13.39 -2.95
C GLN A 28 5.39 -13.14 -2.86
N LYS A 29 4.85 -13.20 -1.65
CA LYS A 29 3.40 -13.11 -1.36
C LYS A 29 2.86 -11.67 -1.23
N ALA A 30 3.70 -10.67 -1.39
CA ALA A 30 3.35 -9.26 -1.26
C ALA A 30 4.21 -8.38 -2.16
N LYS A 31 3.73 -7.19 -2.50
CA LYS A 31 4.52 -6.14 -3.18
C LYS A 31 4.66 -4.91 -2.28
N ARG A 32 5.73 -4.14 -2.47
CA ARG A 32 6.02 -2.98 -1.63
C ARG A 32 5.58 -1.71 -2.34
N PHE A 33 4.82 -0.89 -1.64
CA PHE A 33 4.33 0.38 -2.12
C PHE A 33 4.94 1.51 -1.31
N SER A 34 5.36 2.59 -1.96
CA SER A 34 5.64 3.85 -1.28
C SER A 34 4.33 4.54 -0.90
N ILE A 35 4.35 5.31 0.18
CA ILE A 35 3.21 6.09 0.67
C ILE A 35 3.48 7.56 0.33
N GLY A 36 2.56 8.21 -0.37
CA GLY A 36 2.64 9.64 -0.69
C GLY A 36 3.81 10.06 -1.57
N GLY A 37 4.50 9.11 -2.23
CA GLY A 37 5.74 9.40 -2.95
C GLY A 37 6.95 9.63 -2.02
N THR A 38 6.84 9.24 -0.75
CA THR A 38 7.92 9.36 0.24
C THR A 38 8.75 8.07 0.32
N ASN A 39 9.77 8.06 1.18
CA ASN A 39 10.52 6.84 1.52
C ASN A 39 9.74 5.88 2.45
N GLN A 40 8.62 6.33 3.02
CA GLN A 40 7.72 5.48 3.80
C GLN A 40 7.01 4.51 2.89
N ASN A 41 6.82 3.29 3.38
CA ASN A 41 6.37 2.20 2.53
C ASN A 41 5.63 1.13 3.32
N VAL A 42 4.79 0.38 2.62
CA VAL A 42 4.04 -0.77 3.13
C VAL A 42 4.15 -1.95 2.19
N TRP A 43 3.98 -3.15 2.73
CA TRP A 43 3.80 -4.36 1.95
C TRP A 43 2.31 -4.68 1.84
N ILE A 44 1.80 -4.73 0.60
CA ILE A 44 0.42 -5.13 0.31
C ILE A 44 0.45 -6.58 -0.19
N PRO A 45 -0.25 -7.52 0.48
CA PRO A 45 -0.32 -8.91 0.02
C PRO A 45 -0.91 -9.04 -1.38
N ASN A 46 -0.36 -9.95 -2.19
CA ASN A 46 -0.75 -10.12 -3.59
C ASN A 46 -2.22 -10.50 -3.76
N LYS A 47 -2.88 -11.08 -2.74
CA LYS A 47 -4.32 -11.38 -2.80
C LYS A 47 -5.20 -10.14 -2.97
N HIS A 48 -4.67 -8.95 -2.68
CA HIS A 48 -5.36 -7.66 -2.87
C HIS A 48 -4.89 -6.92 -4.12
N LEU A 49 -4.05 -7.56 -4.94
CA LEU A 49 -3.40 -6.97 -6.10
C LEU A 49 -3.68 -7.83 -7.34
N THR A 50 -3.83 -7.18 -8.47
CA THR A 50 -3.69 -7.83 -9.77
C THR A 50 -2.23 -8.27 -9.99
N GLU A 51 -1.98 -9.08 -11.01
CA GLU A 51 -0.63 -9.57 -11.32
C GLU A 51 0.38 -8.44 -11.56
N ASN A 52 -0.05 -7.34 -12.18
CA ASN A 52 0.78 -6.15 -12.41
C ASN A 52 0.93 -5.23 -11.19
N GLY A 53 0.34 -5.57 -10.03
CA GLY A 53 0.44 -4.76 -8.82
C GLY A 53 -0.53 -3.58 -8.76
N THR A 54 -1.59 -3.59 -9.56
CA THR A 54 -2.73 -2.69 -9.34
C THR A 54 -3.55 -3.20 -8.14
N ILE A 55 -3.92 -2.33 -7.23
CA ILE A 55 -4.83 -2.64 -6.12
C ILE A 55 -6.19 -2.97 -6.72
N ILE A 56 -6.73 -4.14 -6.37
CA ILE A 56 -8.05 -4.56 -6.86
C ILE A 56 -9.12 -3.62 -6.28
N GLU A 57 -10.04 -3.19 -7.13
CA GLU A 57 -11.12 -2.28 -6.72
C GLU A 57 -12.02 -2.94 -5.66
N GLY A 58 -12.40 -2.17 -4.62
CA GLY A 58 -13.24 -2.66 -3.53
C GLY A 58 -12.52 -3.50 -2.46
N GLU A 59 -11.25 -3.87 -2.64
CA GLU A 59 -10.50 -4.66 -1.66
C GLU A 59 -10.30 -3.93 -0.32
N ASN A 60 -10.37 -4.69 0.77
CA ASN A 60 -10.09 -4.15 2.10
C ASN A 60 -8.64 -4.40 2.52
N ILE A 61 -7.81 -3.35 2.43
CA ILE A 61 -6.43 -3.31 2.92
C ILE A 61 -6.24 -2.40 4.14
N ASP A 62 -7.33 -2.04 4.84
CA ASP A 62 -7.30 -1.17 6.04
C ASP A 62 -6.31 -1.66 7.10
N TYR A 63 -6.21 -2.98 7.26
CA TYR A 63 -5.33 -3.59 8.26
C TYR A 63 -3.85 -3.34 7.98
N VAL A 64 -3.45 -3.14 6.72
CA VAL A 64 -2.08 -2.78 6.34
C VAL A 64 -1.74 -1.41 6.94
N PHE A 65 -2.65 -0.46 6.74
CA PHE A 65 -2.52 0.92 7.19
C PHE A 65 -2.74 1.09 8.70
N ARG A 66 -3.60 0.27 9.31
CA ARG A 66 -3.75 0.19 10.77
C ARG A 66 -2.45 -0.26 11.46
N LYS A 67 -1.65 -1.11 10.81
CA LYS A 67 -0.33 -1.50 11.31
C LYS A 67 0.73 -0.42 11.03
N ALA A 68 0.60 0.30 9.92
CA ALA A 68 1.56 1.27 9.42
C ALA A 68 1.27 2.74 9.81
N GLN A 69 0.75 2.98 11.02
CA GLN A 69 0.33 4.32 11.47
C GLN A 69 1.49 5.33 11.46
N ARG A 70 2.68 4.93 11.93
CA ARG A 70 3.86 5.80 11.94
C ARG A 70 4.33 6.14 10.53
N GLN A 71 4.26 5.20 9.60
CA GLN A 71 4.62 5.41 8.20
C GLN A 71 3.64 6.38 7.52
N LEU A 72 2.34 6.29 7.84
CA LEU A 72 1.34 7.24 7.37
C LEU A 72 1.64 8.65 7.89
N GLU A 73 1.88 8.79 9.19
CA GLU A 73 2.21 10.07 9.82
C GLU A 73 3.46 10.71 9.21
N LEU A 74 4.55 9.95 9.08
CA LEU A 74 5.81 10.40 8.45
C LEU A 74 5.64 10.72 6.96
N ALA A 75 4.64 10.16 6.30
CA ALA A 75 4.28 10.47 4.92
C ALA A 75 3.28 11.64 4.79
N GLY A 76 2.91 12.29 5.90
CA GLY A 76 2.01 13.46 5.92
C GLY A 76 0.52 13.13 6.11
N TYR A 77 0.15 11.86 6.33
CA TYR A 77 -1.24 11.43 6.55
C TYR A 77 -1.59 11.50 8.05
N THR A 78 -1.66 12.71 8.59
CA THR A 78 -1.91 12.99 10.02
C THR A 78 -3.38 13.15 10.38
N ASN A 79 -4.27 13.22 9.38
CA ASN A 79 -5.72 13.32 9.58
C ASN A 79 -6.37 11.92 9.77
N PRO A 80 -7.57 11.84 10.36
CA PRO A 80 -8.35 10.60 10.38
C PRO A 80 -8.66 10.13 8.96
N ILE A 81 -8.47 8.83 8.69
CA ILE A 81 -8.80 8.20 7.41
C ILE A 81 -10.01 7.30 7.63
N ILE A 82 -11.07 7.51 6.84
CA ILE A 82 -12.35 6.83 7.01
C ILE A 82 -12.15 5.30 6.95
N GLY A 83 -12.57 4.59 8.00
CA GLY A 83 -12.46 3.13 8.10
C GLY A 83 -11.10 2.60 8.58
N ILE A 84 -10.06 3.44 8.67
CA ILE A 84 -8.76 3.05 9.25
C ILE A 84 -8.67 3.63 10.66
N LYS A 85 -9.02 2.81 11.66
CA LYS A 85 -8.88 3.17 13.07
C LYS A 85 -7.40 3.30 13.44
N ARG A 86 -7.05 4.37 14.16
CA ARG A 86 -5.73 4.50 14.81
C ARG A 86 -5.56 3.41 15.86
N ARG A 87 -4.33 2.99 16.09
CA ARG A 87 -4.04 2.04 17.16
C ARG A 87 -4.33 2.73 18.48
N SER A 88 -5.16 2.12 19.33
CA SER A 88 -5.30 2.54 20.72
C SER A 88 -3.94 2.35 21.40
N THR A 89 -3.39 3.38 22.02
CA THR A 89 -2.31 3.22 22.98
C THR A 89 -2.90 2.55 24.22
N SER A 90 -2.56 1.29 24.44
CA SER A 90 -2.79 0.60 25.71
C SER A 90 -1.73 1.03 26.72
#